data_AF-W2JJ95-F1
#
_entry.id   AF-W2JJ95-F1
#
_cell.length_a   1.000
_cell.length_b   1.000
_cell.length_c   1.000
_cell.angle_alpha   90.00
_cell.angle_beta   90.00
_cell.angle_gamma   90.00
#
_symmetry.space_group_name_H-M   'P 1'
#
loop_
_entity.id
_entity.type
_entity.pdbx_description
1 polymer ?
#
loop_
_entity_poly.entity_id
_entity_poly.type
_entity_poly.pdbx_seq_one_letter_code
_entity_poly.pdbx_strand_id
1 'polypeptide(L)'
;MLGMCLGRVTLWLLESKVYDWSGRRGKKMGYFRLALNQFTPFSWEQYHWEVFSSFKRFAEIFFAIVICLLTELNAFFMLTTLSIPKESNFNSYRLLLVFLLGIPAAAEYYEFITNPECWRLGQNSWMILSIATFEVLVWVKFSANGVLFTQPPPPMVLYPILAFVVMFSIWMVLFFRSDPQPTSRRARGRVTGWGYLDVLFWASFTPLIFLSSQWAF
;
A
#
# COMPACT_ATOMS: atom_id res chain seq x y z
N MET A 1 -7.94 16.96 -5.78
CA MET A 1 -9.27 16.42 -6.15
C MET A 1 -9.40 16.09 -7.64
N LEU A 2 -8.95 16.97 -8.56
CA LEU A 2 -8.98 16.68 -10.01
C LEU A 2 -8.31 15.36 -10.39
N GLY A 3 -7.16 15.02 -9.79
CA GLY A 3 -6.47 13.75 -10.02
C GLY A 3 -7.28 12.51 -9.59
N MET A 4 -8.01 12.59 -8.47
CA MET A 4 -8.89 11.48 -8.04
C MET A 4 -10.10 11.33 -8.96
N CYS A 5 -10.69 12.44 -9.40
CA CYS A 5 -11.79 12.41 -10.37
C CYS A 5 -11.34 11.82 -11.71
N LEU A 6 -10.18 12.26 -12.23
CA LEU A 6 -9.57 11.70 -13.43
C LEU A 6 -9.29 10.21 -13.26
N GLY A 7 -8.72 9.80 -12.13
CA GLY A 7 -8.47 8.39 -11.82
C GLY A 7 -9.75 7.54 -11.79
N ARG A 8 -10.84 8.08 -11.23
CA ARG A 8 -12.14 7.38 -11.24
C ARG A 8 -12.70 7.24 -12.65
N VAL A 9 -12.58 8.29 -13.46
CA VAL A 9 -13.03 8.27 -14.86
C VAL A 9 -12.21 7.30 -15.70
N THR A 10 -10.89 7.27 -15.53
CA THR A 10 -10.01 6.33 -16.26
C THR A 10 -10.31 4.88 -15.88
N LEU A 11 -10.48 4.58 -14.59
CA LEU A 11 -10.87 3.24 -14.14
C LEU A 11 -12.21 2.81 -14.74
N TRP A 12 -13.22 3.69 -14.70
CA TRP A 12 -14.54 3.39 -15.26
C TRP A 12 -14.50 3.12 -16.77
N LEU A 13 -13.71 3.91 -17.52
CA LEU A 13 -13.52 3.72 -18.96
C LEU A 13 -12.80 2.42 -19.32
N LEU A 14 -11.89 1.95 -18.46
CA LEU A 14 -11.16 0.70 -18.66
C LEU A 14 -12.02 -0.51 -18.26
N GLU A 15 -12.84 -0.38 -17.22
CA GLU A 15 -13.76 -1.40 -16.72
C GLU A 15 -14.91 -1.70 -17.71
N SER A 16 -15.46 -0.68 -18.38
CA SER A 16 -16.65 -0.84 -19.23
C SER A 16 -16.40 -1.47 -20.61
N LYS A 17 -15.17 -1.91 -20.92
CA LYS A 17 -14.86 -2.52 -22.22
C LYS A 17 -15.30 -3.99 -22.26
N VAL A 18 -16.49 -4.24 -22.81
CA VAL A 18 -16.95 -5.59 -23.15
C VAL A 18 -16.09 -6.16 -24.29
N TYR A 19 -15.35 -7.23 -24.00
CA TYR A 19 -14.50 -7.91 -24.97
C TYR A 19 -15.32 -8.80 -25.91
N ASP A 20 -15.09 -8.67 -27.22
CA ASP A 20 -15.72 -9.47 -28.25
C ASP A 20 -14.74 -10.58 -28.67
N TRP A 21 -14.92 -11.77 -28.09
CA TRP A 21 -14.08 -12.96 -28.32
C TRP A 21 -14.17 -13.50 -29.75
N SER A 22 -15.12 -13.01 -30.55
CA SER A 22 -15.38 -13.51 -31.91
C SER A 22 -14.29 -13.13 -32.92
N GLY A 23 -13.36 -12.23 -32.58
CA GLY A 23 -12.28 -11.77 -33.46
C GLY A 23 -12.74 -10.96 -34.69
N ARG A 24 -14.04 -10.80 -34.91
CA ARG A 24 -14.61 -10.16 -36.11
C ARG A 24 -14.55 -8.63 -36.05
N ARG A 25 -14.47 -8.05 -34.84
CA ARG A 25 -14.53 -6.60 -34.60
C ARG A 25 -13.19 -5.87 -34.89
N GLY A 26 -12.08 -6.60 -34.95
CA GLY A 26 -10.74 -6.05 -35.24
C GLY A 26 -10.57 -5.48 -36.66
N LYS A 27 -11.38 -5.95 -37.64
CA LYS A 27 -11.24 -5.55 -39.05
C LYS A 27 -11.64 -4.11 -39.36
N LYS A 28 -12.22 -3.36 -38.40
CA LYS A 28 -12.62 -1.95 -38.56
C LYS A 28 -11.74 -0.96 -37.77
N MET A 29 -10.76 -1.44 -37.01
CA MET A 29 -9.86 -0.60 -36.20
C MET A 29 -8.62 -0.24 -37.00
N GLY A 30 -8.27 1.05 -37.09
CA GLY A 30 -7.05 1.50 -37.77
C GLY A 30 -5.77 1.02 -37.07
N TYR A 31 -4.66 0.98 -37.82
CA TYR A 31 -3.33 0.51 -37.37
C TYR A 31 -2.88 1.12 -36.03
N PHE A 32 -3.16 2.40 -35.79
CA PHE A 32 -2.80 3.07 -34.54
C PHE A 32 -3.49 2.46 -33.32
N ARG A 33 -4.77 2.06 -33.44
CA ARG A 33 -5.52 1.48 -32.32
C ARG A 33 -5.12 0.03 -32.05
N LEU A 34 -4.68 -0.69 -33.09
CA LEU A 34 -4.06 -2.01 -32.95
C LEU A 34 -2.71 -1.91 -32.22
N ALA A 35 -1.88 -0.93 -32.58
CA ALA A 35 -0.61 -0.67 -31.90
C ALA A 35 -0.84 -0.30 -30.43
N LEU A 36 -1.81 0.57 -30.12
CA LEU A 36 -2.17 0.90 -28.74
C LEU A 36 -2.68 -0.31 -27.96
N ASN A 37 -3.46 -1.19 -28.59
CA ASN A 37 -3.95 -2.40 -27.93
C ASN A 37 -2.82 -3.39 -27.60
N GLN A 38 -1.70 -3.37 -28.31
CA GLN A 38 -0.52 -4.21 -28.02
C GLN A 38 0.16 -3.80 -26.70
N PHE A 39 0.05 -2.52 -26.32
CA PHE A 39 0.61 -1.99 -25.07
C PHE A 39 -0.37 -2.05 -23.90
N THR A 40 -1.62 -2.46 -24.13
CA THR A 40 -2.61 -2.65 -23.07
C THR A 40 -2.77 -4.13 -22.73
N PRO A 41 -2.90 -4.49 -21.44
CA PRO A 41 -3.08 -5.88 -21.04
C PRO A 41 -4.37 -6.48 -21.59
N PHE A 42 -4.40 -7.82 -21.70
CA PHE A 42 -5.54 -8.58 -22.23
C PHE A 42 -6.81 -8.42 -21.40
N SER A 43 -6.66 -8.30 -20.09
CA SER A 43 -7.73 -8.01 -19.13
C SER A 43 -7.27 -6.93 -18.15
N TRP A 44 -8.20 -6.05 -17.77
CA TRP A 44 -8.01 -5.14 -16.64
C TRP A 44 -8.68 -5.80 -15.44
N GLU A 45 -7.90 -6.48 -14.61
CA GLU A 45 -8.43 -7.20 -13.45
C GLU A 45 -8.62 -6.27 -12.25
N GLN A 46 -9.71 -6.48 -11.53
CA GLN A 46 -10.03 -5.72 -10.34
C GLN A 46 -9.42 -6.36 -9.10
N TYR A 47 -8.49 -5.65 -8.47
CA TYR A 47 -7.89 -6.08 -7.21
C TYR A 47 -8.83 -5.80 -6.02
N HIS A 48 -9.38 -6.86 -5.45
CA HIS A 48 -10.23 -6.80 -4.26
C HIS A 48 -9.41 -7.14 -3.02
N TRP A 49 -8.68 -6.17 -2.47
CA TRP A 49 -7.78 -6.39 -1.33
C TRP A 49 -8.50 -6.86 -0.04
N GLU A 50 -9.75 -6.44 0.19
CA GLU A 50 -10.60 -6.88 1.33
C GLU A 50 -9.84 -7.03 2.67
N VAL A 51 -9.23 -5.92 3.11
CA VAL A 51 -8.26 -5.84 4.23
C VAL A 51 -8.75 -6.53 5.50
N PHE A 52 -10.03 -6.39 5.84
CA PHE A 52 -10.62 -6.90 7.08
C PHE A 52 -11.36 -8.24 6.93
N SER A 53 -11.14 -8.97 5.83
CA SER A 53 -11.83 -10.26 5.58
C SER A 53 -11.38 -11.39 6.49
N SER A 54 -10.09 -11.45 6.85
CA SER A 54 -9.54 -12.40 7.80
C SER A 54 -8.30 -11.83 8.47
N PHE A 55 -7.96 -12.32 9.67
CA PHE A 55 -6.75 -11.87 10.37
C PHE A 55 -5.47 -12.16 9.57
N LYS A 56 -5.42 -13.34 8.91
CA LYS A 56 -4.31 -13.72 8.02
C LYS A 56 -4.15 -12.70 6.88
N ARG A 57 -5.25 -12.38 6.19
CA ARG A 57 -5.26 -11.44 5.07
C ARG A 57 -4.92 -10.01 5.50
N PHE A 58 -5.39 -9.61 6.67
CA PHE A 58 -4.97 -8.33 7.27
C PHE A 58 -3.46 -8.29 7.49
N ALA A 59 -2.88 -9.34 8.10
CA ALA A 59 -1.44 -9.39 8.39
C ALA A 59 -0.59 -9.38 7.10
N GLU A 60 -1.02 -10.08 6.05
CA GLU A 60 -0.37 -10.07 4.73
C GLU A 60 -0.38 -8.66 4.11
N ILE A 61 -1.54 -8.00 4.10
CA ILE A 61 -1.64 -6.64 3.54
C ILE A 61 -0.87 -5.63 4.39
N PHE A 62 -0.91 -5.77 5.72
CA PHE A 62 -0.12 -4.95 6.63
C PHE A 62 1.38 -5.12 6.38
N PHE A 63 1.84 -6.35 6.13
CA PHE A 63 3.23 -6.60 5.74
C PHE A 63 3.61 -5.85 4.45
N ALA A 64 2.78 -5.88 3.41
CA ALA A 64 3.04 -5.12 2.18
C ALA A 64 3.11 -3.60 2.42
N ILE A 65 2.22 -3.06 3.27
CA ILE A 65 2.25 -1.64 3.66
C ILE A 65 3.54 -1.31 4.41
N VAL A 66 3.96 -2.16 5.36
CA VAL A 66 5.21 -1.98 6.10
C VAL A 66 6.42 -1.97 5.16
N ILE A 67 6.48 -2.89 4.19
CA ILE A 67 7.56 -2.90 3.19
C ILE A 67 7.54 -1.63 2.34
N CYS A 68 6.37 -1.15 1.91
CA CYS A 68 6.24 0.11 1.18
C CYS A 68 6.79 1.29 2.00
N LEU A 69 6.32 1.43 3.25
CA LEU A 69 6.79 2.47 4.17
C LEU A 69 8.29 2.35 4.47
N LEU A 70 8.81 1.13 4.58
CA LEU A 70 10.24 0.88 4.77
C LEU A 70 11.05 1.37 3.56
N THR A 71 10.59 1.11 2.33
CA THR A 71 11.28 1.60 1.12
C THR A 71 11.27 3.13 1.02
N GLU A 72 10.17 3.78 1.41
CA GLU A 72 10.08 5.24 1.49
C GLU A 72 11.00 5.79 2.59
N LEU A 73 11.02 5.16 3.77
CA LEU A 73 11.86 5.56 4.89
C LEU A 73 13.35 5.40 4.58
N ASN A 74 13.74 4.31 3.92
CA ASN A 74 15.10 4.07 3.44
C ASN A 74 15.60 5.23 2.55
N ALA A 75 14.70 5.88 1.79
CA ALA A 75 15.02 7.04 0.95
C ALA A 75 15.58 8.19 1.78
N PHE A 76 14.89 8.49 2.87
CA PHE A 76 15.26 9.54 3.80
C PHE A 76 16.53 9.16 4.56
N PHE A 77 16.63 7.92 5.06
CA PHE A 77 17.80 7.48 5.80
C PHE A 77 19.06 7.48 4.96
N MET A 78 19.02 6.96 3.74
CA MET A 78 20.20 6.99 2.85
C MET A 78 20.73 8.41 2.63
N LEU A 79 19.84 9.38 2.37
CA LEU A 79 20.23 10.78 2.18
C LEU A 79 20.96 11.31 3.43
N THR A 80 20.43 11.01 4.62
CA THR A 80 21.03 11.47 5.89
C THR A 80 22.35 10.76 6.22
N THR A 81 22.45 9.43 6.03
CA THR A 81 23.65 8.66 6.37
C THR A 81 24.80 8.91 5.41
N LEU A 82 24.51 9.15 4.13
CA LEU A 82 25.53 9.39 3.11
C LEU A 82 25.88 10.88 2.95
N SER A 83 25.29 11.76 3.78
CA SER A 83 25.49 13.22 3.72
C SER A 83 25.35 13.80 2.32
N ILE A 84 24.43 13.25 1.52
CA ILE A 84 24.19 13.68 0.15
C ILE A 84 23.45 15.03 0.18
N PRO A 85 23.86 16.04 -0.61
CA PRO A 85 23.15 17.31 -0.66
C PRO A 85 21.70 17.13 -1.14
N LYS A 86 20.79 17.84 -0.48
CA LYS A 86 19.33 17.76 -0.74
C LYS A 86 18.94 18.15 -2.17
N GLU A 87 19.75 18.97 -2.82
CA GLU A 87 19.55 19.43 -4.20
C GLU A 87 19.81 18.35 -5.26
N SER A 88 20.31 17.18 -4.85
CA SER A 88 20.59 16.09 -5.79
C SER A 88 19.31 15.32 -6.16
N ASN A 89 19.13 15.10 -7.46
CA ASN A 89 18.00 14.31 -8.00
C ASN A 89 18.12 12.79 -7.76
N PHE A 90 19.15 12.35 -7.01
CA PHE A 90 19.44 10.94 -6.80
C PHE A 90 18.26 10.20 -6.15
N ASN A 91 17.69 10.78 -5.09
CA ASN A 91 16.56 10.17 -4.39
C ASN A 91 15.30 10.12 -5.27
N SER A 92 15.07 11.15 -6.08
CA SER A 92 13.94 11.23 -7.01
C SER A 92 14.01 10.15 -8.08
N TYR A 93 15.17 9.93 -8.70
CA TYR A 93 15.35 8.86 -9.69
C TYR A 93 15.16 7.47 -9.05
N ARG A 94 15.70 7.27 -7.84
CA ARG A 94 15.54 6.02 -7.10
C ARG A 94 14.07 5.74 -6.79
N LEU A 95 13.34 6.73 -6.26
CA LEU A 95 11.92 6.59 -5.93
C LEU A 95 11.10 6.29 -7.18
N LEU A 96 11.42 6.92 -8.31
CA LEU A 96 10.78 6.62 -9.60
C LEU A 96 11.02 5.16 -10.03
N LEU A 97 12.26 4.66 -9.92
CA LEU A 97 12.60 3.29 -10.28
C LEU A 97 11.90 2.27 -9.37
N VAL A 98 11.94 2.49 -8.05
CA VAL A 98 11.24 1.62 -7.07
C VAL A 98 9.74 1.66 -7.28
N PHE A 99 9.17 2.82 -7.62
CA PHE A 99 7.75 2.95 -7.94
C PHE A 99 7.38 2.16 -9.20
N LEU A 100 8.16 2.27 -10.28
CA LEU A 100 7.94 1.52 -11.52
C LEU A 100 8.03 0.01 -11.32
N LEU A 101 8.97 -0.47 -10.49
CA LEU A 101 9.08 -1.88 -10.10
C LEU A 101 7.99 -2.30 -9.10
N GLY A 102 7.52 -1.38 -8.27
CA GLY A 102 6.49 -1.59 -7.27
C GLY A 102 5.12 -1.92 -7.88
N ILE A 103 4.80 -1.36 -9.06
CA ILE A 103 3.53 -1.62 -9.75
C ILE A 103 3.35 -3.13 -10.08
N PRO A 104 4.25 -3.79 -10.85
CA PRO A 104 4.13 -5.22 -11.10
C PRO A 104 4.36 -6.06 -9.84
N ALA A 105 5.21 -5.62 -8.91
CA ALA A 105 5.40 -6.30 -7.63
C ALA A 105 4.11 -6.36 -6.80
N ALA A 106 3.35 -5.26 -6.73
CA ALA A 106 2.08 -5.24 -6.00
C ALA A 106 1.03 -6.16 -6.63
N ALA A 107 1.00 -6.25 -7.96
CA ALA A 107 0.13 -7.18 -8.68
C ALA A 107 0.49 -8.65 -8.41
N GLU A 108 1.79 -8.99 -8.48
CA GLU A 108 2.27 -10.34 -8.13
C GLU A 108 2.02 -10.70 -6.68
N TYR A 109 2.20 -9.75 -5.75
CA TYR A 109 1.93 -9.96 -4.34
C TYR A 109 0.44 -10.19 -4.08
N TYR A 110 -0.43 -9.41 -4.73
CA TYR A 110 -1.88 -9.60 -4.65
C TYR A 110 -2.28 -11.02 -5.09
N GLU A 111 -1.72 -11.47 -6.21
CA GLU A 111 -1.99 -12.80 -6.75
C GLU A 111 -1.55 -13.90 -5.77
N PHE A 112 -0.37 -13.74 -5.18
CA PHE A 112 0.17 -14.67 -4.17
C PHE A 112 -0.71 -14.79 -2.92
N ILE A 113 -1.29 -13.68 -2.42
CA ILE A 113 -2.16 -13.73 -1.23
C ILE A 113 -3.59 -14.17 -1.55
N THR A 114 -4.04 -14.01 -2.80
CA THR A 114 -5.43 -14.28 -3.20
C THR A 114 -5.60 -15.71 -3.70
N ASN A 115 -4.65 -16.23 -4.47
CA ASN A 115 -4.76 -17.55 -5.08
C ASN A 115 -4.06 -18.63 -4.24
N PRO A 116 -4.80 -19.61 -3.68
CA PRO A 116 -4.21 -20.63 -2.81
C PRO A 116 -3.29 -21.61 -3.53
N GLU A 117 -3.40 -21.72 -4.86
CA GLU A 117 -2.54 -22.53 -5.72
C GLU A 117 -1.13 -21.91 -5.89
N CYS A 118 -1.00 -20.61 -5.65
CA CYS A 118 0.24 -19.87 -5.82
C CYS A 118 1.12 -19.97 -4.58
N TRP A 119 2.04 -20.94 -4.56
CA TRP A 119 2.97 -21.12 -3.44
C TRP A 119 4.27 -20.30 -3.58
N ARG A 120 4.54 -19.72 -4.74
CA ARG A 120 5.75 -18.93 -5.02
C ARG A 120 5.42 -17.45 -5.11
N LEU A 121 6.18 -16.65 -4.37
CA LEU A 121 6.17 -15.20 -4.53
C LEU A 121 6.81 -14.83 -5.88
N GLY A 122 6.22 -13.88 -6.59
CA GLY A 122 6.69 -13.42 -7.90
C GLY A 122 8.08 -12.78 -7.85
N GLN A 123 8.74 -12.76 -9.01
CA GLN A 123 10.13 -12.29 -9.13
C GLN A 123 10.26 -10.79 -8.81
N ASN A 124 9.31 -9.96 -9.26
CA ASN A 124 9.35 -8.51 -9.00
C ASN A 124 9.11 -8.21 -7.52
N SER A 125 8.21 -8.97 -6.88
CA SER A 125 8.00 -8.89 -5.43
C SER A 125 9.27 -9.24 -4.63
N TRP A 126 9.94 -10.35 -4.99
CA TRP A 126 11.22 -10.73 -4.40
C TRP A 126 12.31 -9.68 -4.62
N MET A 127 12.33 -9.06 -5.80
CA MET A 127 13.28 -8.00 -6.13
C MET A 127 13.10 -6.79 -5.23
N ILE A 128 11.86 -6.30 -5.04
CA ILE A 128 11.56 -5.19 -4.11
C ILE A 128 11.97 -5.54 -2.68
N LEU A 129 11.67 -6.75 -2.22
CA LEU A 129 12.06 -7.20 -0.87
C LEU A 129 13.59 -7.21 -0.71
N SER A 130 14.30 -7.65 -1.74
CA SER A 130 15.77 -7.69 -1.75
C SER A 130 16.37 -6.28 -1.77
N ILE A 131 15.80 -5.37 -2.57
CA ILE A 131 16.20 -3.96 -2.61
C ILE A 131 15.97 -3.31 -1.24
N ALA A 132 14.78 -3.46 -0.66
CA ALA A 132 14.45 -2.92 0.66
C ALA A 132 15.42 -3.42 1.73
N THR A 133 15.73 -4.72 1.73
CA THR A 133 16.67 -5.34 2.67
C THR A 133 18.09 -4.80 2.47
N PHE A 134 18.56 -4.72 1.22
CA PHE A 134 19.88 -4.22 0.90
C PHE A 134 20.05 -2.76 1.31
N GLU A 135 19.04 -1.92 1.05
CA GLU A 135 19.06 -0.52 1.47
C GLU A 135 19.13 -0.37 2.98
N VAL A 136 18.39 -1.21 3.72
CA VAL A 136 18.50 -1.27 5.19
C VAL A 136 19.92 -1.60 5.62
N LEU A 137 20.53 -2.62 5.02
CA LEU A 137 21.91 -3.00 5.34
C LEU A 137 22.91 -1.89 5.04
N VAL A 138 22.73 -1.16 3.94
CA VAL A 138 23.58 -0.03 3.56
C VAL A 138 23.49 1.07 4.62
N TRP A 139 22.30 1.60 4.90
CA TRP A 139 22.21 2.71 5.86
C TRP A 139 22.56 2.27 7.28
N VAL A 140 22.25 1.04 7.71
CA VAL A 140 22.69 0.53 9.03
C VAL A 140 24.22 0.47 9.12
N LYS A 141 24.90 -0.04 8.08
CA LYS A 141 26.35 -0.13 8.04
C LYS A 141 27.02 1.24 8.11
N PHE A 142 26.50 2.23 7.37
CA PHE A 142 27.06 3.59 7.39
C PHE A 142 26.57 4.42 8.59
N SER A 143 25.43 4.07 9.18
CA SER A 143 24.90 4.69 10.40
C SER A 143 25.70 4.31 11.65
N ALA A 144 26.48 3.23 11.65
CA ALA A 144 27.38 2.91 12.77
C ALA A 144 28.40 4.03 13.05
N ASN A 145 28.67 4.90 12.07
CA ASN A 145 29.51 6.08 12.21
C ASN A 145 28.70 7.38 12.42
N GLY A 146 27.37 7.30 12.50
CA GLY A 146 26.44 8.43 12.53
C GLY A 146 25.63 8.56 13.84
N VAL A 147 25.11 9.77 14.10
CA VAL A 147 24.40 10.18 15.33
C VAL A 147 22.90 9.80 15.33
N LEU A 148 22.42 9.17 14.26
CA LEU A 148 21.02 8.74 14.11
C LEU A 148 20.70 7.76 15.25
N PHE A 149 19.71 8.08 16.09
CA PHE A 149 19.23 7.31 17.25
C PHE A 149 19.98 7.45 18.60
N THR A 150 20.87 8.43 18.77
CA THR A 150 21.51 8.66 20.09
C THR A 150 20.57 9.29 21.13
N GLN A 151 19.54 10.00 20.69
CA GLN A 151 18.55 10.65 21.56
C GLN A 151 17.22 9.89 21.44
N PRO A 152 16.57 9.54 22.56
CA PRO A 152 15.22 8.99 22.51
C PRO A 152 14.26 10.01 21.89
N PRO A 153 13.21 9.55 21.17
CA PRO A 153 12.23 10.46 20.61
C PRO A 153 11.57 11.27 21.74
N PRO A 154 11.20 12.54 21.50
CA PRO A 154 10.56 13.37 22.50
C PRO A 154 9.33 12.66 23.09
N PRO A 155 9.12 12.68 24.42
CA PRO A 155 8.01 11.98 25.05
C PRO A 155 6.64 12.43 24.49
N MET A 156 6.55 13.70 24.08
CA MET A 156 5.35 14.28 23.44
C MET A 156 4.95 13.57 22.14
N VAL A 157 5.90 12.97 21.42
CA VAL A 157 5.65 12.20 20.18
C VAL A 157 5.42 10.73 20.50
N LEU A 158 6.16 10.19 21.48
CA LEU A 158 6.09 8.78 21.84
C LEU A 158 4.73 8.38 22.42
N TYR A 159 4.19 9.15 23.38
CA TYR A 159 2.94 8.78 24.06
C TYR A 159 1.72 8.72 23.13
N PRO A 160 1.48 9.70 22.23
CA PRO A 160 0.35 9.61 21.31
C PRO A 160 0.45 8.46 20.31
N ILE A 161 1.66 8.17 19.80
CA ILE A 161 1.89 7.03 18.90
C ILE A 161 1.63 5.72 19.64
N LEU A 162 2.16 5.57 20.86
CA LEU A 162 1.94 4.38 21.67
C LEU A 162 0.45 4.20 22.01
N ALA A 163 -0.24 5.28 22.39
CA ALA A 163 -1.68 5.26 22.65
C ALA A 163 -2.48 4.83 21.39
N PHE A 164 -2.14 5.36 20.21
CA PHE A 164 -2.73 4.94 18.94
C PHE A 164 -2.54 3.43 18.70
N VAL A 165 -1.31 2.93 18.82
CA VAL A 165 -1.00 1.51 18.60
C VAL A 165 -1.78 0.62 19.57
N VAL A 166 -1.84 0.98 20.86
CA VAL A 166 -2.60 0.20 21.85
C VAL A 166 -4.09 0.21 21.55
N MET A 167 -4.68 1.39 21.30
CA MET A 167 -6.13 1.51 21.03
C MET A 167 -6.53 0.81 19.74
N PHE A 168 -5.72 0.94 18.68
CA PHE A 168 -5.93 0.24 17.42
C PHE A 168 -5.79 -1.28 17.59
N SER A 169 -4.81 -1.75 18.38
CA SER A 169 -4.65 -3.18 18.67
C SER A 169 -5.86 -3.75 19.43
N ILE A 170 -6.38 -3.01 20.41
CA ILE A 170 -7.60 -3.39 21.14
C ILE A 170 -8.78 -3.48 20.19
N TRP A 171 -8.97 -2.47 19.32
CA TRP A 171 -10.01 -2.49 18.30
C TRP A 171 -9.91 -3.71 17.41
N MET A 172 -8.72 -4.00 16.89
CA MET A 172 -8.45 -5.13 16.00
C MET A 172 -8.82 -6.47 16.64
N VAL A 173 -8.45 -6.67 17.92
CA VAL A 173 -8.79 -7.89 18.66
C VAL A 173 -10.30 -8.01 18.87
N LEU A 174 -10.98 -6.90 19.18
CA LEU A 174 -12.43 -6.89 19.36
C LEU A 174 -13.16 -7.16 18.04
N PHE A 175 -12.76 -6.51 16.95
CA PHE A 175 -13.32 -6.66 15.61
C PHE A 175 -13.29 -8.12 15.14
N PHE A 176 -12.13 -8.79 15.24
CA PHE A 176 -12.00 -10.19 14.85
C PHE A 176 -12.66 -11.18 15.83
N ARG A 177 -13.00 -10.75 17.05
CA ARG A 177 -13.76 -11.55 18.02
C ARG A 177 -15.27 -11.41 17.84
N SER A 178 -15.75 -10.23 17.47
CA SER A 178 -17.18 -9.91 17.39
C SER A 178 -17.83 -10.32 16.09
N ASP A 179 -17.11 -10.29 14.97
CA ASP A 179 -17.68 -10.60 13.66
C ASP A 179 -17.40 -12.07 13.27
N PRO A 180 -18.41 -12.97 13.34
CA PRO A 180 -18.32 -14.23 12.63
C PRO A 180 -18.28 -13.93 11.13
N GLN A 181 -17.14 -14.28 10.53
CA GLN A 181 -16.79 -14.22 9.11
C GLN A 181 -18.01 -14.16 8.17
N PRO A 182 -18.26 -13.05 7.45
CA PRO A 182 -19.39 -12.96 6.55
C PRO A 182 -19.12 -13.85 5.33
N THR A 183 -19.60 -15.09 5.37
CA THR A 183 -19.55 -16.05 4.26
C THR A 183 -20.42 -15.64 3.05
N SER A 184 -21.10 -14.48 3.10
CA SER A 184 -22.02 -14.07 2.04
C SER A 184 -21.86 -12.61 1.62
N ARG A 185 -21.53 -12.41 0.34
CA ARG A 185 -21.54 -11.13 -0.40
C ARG A 185 -22.85 -10.33 -0.28
N ARG A 186 -23.95 -10.92 0.22
CA ARG A 186 -25.29 -10.30 0.29
C ARG A 186 -25.52 -9.39 1.50
N ALA A 187 -24.65 -9.35 2.51
CA ALA A 187 -24.86 -8.52 3.71
C ALA A 187 -24.42 -7.05 3.57
N ARG A 188 -23.95 -6.62 2.40
CA ARG A 188 -23.46 -5.24 2.14
C ARG A 188 -24.57 -4.16 2.13
N GLY A 189 -25.81 -4.52 2.48
CA GLY A 189 -27.00 -3.67 2.32
C GLY A 189 -27.54 -2.97 3.58
N ARG A 190 -26.99 -3.20 4.79
CA ARG A 190 -27.45 -2.49 6.00
C ARG A 190 -26.32 -2.18 6.95
N VAL A 191 -25.74 -0.99 6.82
CA VAL A 191 -25.02 -0.34 7.92
C VAL A 191 -25.57 1.08 8.03
N THR A 192 -26.70 1.22 8.71
CA THR A 192 -27.36 2.52 8.96
C THR A 192 -27.32 2.92 10.43
N GLY A 193 -26.38 2.38 11.21
CA GLY A 193 -26.13 2.81 12.59
C GLY A 193 -24.64 2.70 12.89
N TRP A 194 -24.08 3.70 13.56
CA TRP A 194 -22.72 3.65 14.09
C TRP A 194 -22.68 2.61 15.22
N GLY A 195 -21.95 1.51 15.03
CA GLY A 195 -21.73 0.53 16.07
C GLY A 195 -20.69 1.02 17.10
N TYR A 196 -20.65 0.37 18.27
CA TYR A 196 -19.60 0.64 19.28
C TYR A 196 -18.18 0.43 18.71
N LEU A 197 -18.02 -0.51 17.77
CA LEU A 197 -16.75 -0.77 17.09
C LEU A 197 -16.35 0.37 16.14
N ASP A 198 -17.30 1.02 15.47
CA ASP A 198 -17.01 2.16 14.59
C ASP A 198 -16.56 3.38 15.41
N VAL A 199 -17.23 3.63 16.54
CA VAL A 199 -16.82 4.69 17.48
C VAL A 199 -15.42 4.41 18.02
N LEU A 200 -15.12 3.16 18.38
CA LEU A 200 -13.81 2.78 18.90
C LEU A 200 -12.72 2.90 17.82
N PHE A 201 -13.03 2.56 16.57
CA PHE A 201 -12.13 2.79 15.43
C PHE A 201 -11.77 4.26 15.28
N TRP A 202 -12.77 5.15 15.20
CA TRP A 202 -12.51 6.59 15.08
C TRP A 202 -11.83 7.18 16.31
N ALA A 203 -12.17 6.69 17.50
CA ALA A 203 -11.51 7.08 18.74
C ALA A 203 -10.02 6.72 18.74
N SER A 204 -9.62 5.60 18.11
CA SER A 204 -8.22 5.20 18.02
C SER A 204 -7.36 6.26 17.31
N PHE A 205 -7.91 7.02 16.34
CA PHE A 205 -7.18 8.08 15.62
C PHE A 205 -7.04 9.40 16.39
N THR A 206 -7.75 9.58 17.51
CA THR A 206 -7.72 10.84 18.28
C THR A 206 -6.32 11.24 18.78
N PRO A 207 -5.43 10.34 19.23
CA PRO A 207 -4.08 10.70 19.64
C PRO A 207 -3.22 11.18 18.46
N LEU A 208 -3.45 10.64 17.25
CA LEU A 208 -2.74 11.07 16.04
C LEU A 208 -3.18 12.46 15.57
N ILE A 209 -4.48 12.75 15.66
CA ILE A 209 -5.01 14.09 15.34
C ILE A 209 -4.47 15.12 16.34
N PHE A 210 -4.42 14.76 17.62
CA PHE A 210 -3.79 15.61 18.63
C PHE A 210 -2.32 15.88 18.27
N LEU A 211 -1.57 14.84 17.91
CA LEU A 211 -0.18 14.99 17.49
C LEU A 211 -0.04 15.88 16.24
N SER A 212 -0.85 15.68 15.20
CA SER A 212 -0.74 16.51 13.99
C SER A 212 -1.08 17.98 14.24
N SER A 213 -2.02 18.26 15.15
CA SER A 213 -2.38 19.65 15.51
C SER A 213 -1.24 20.43 16.17
N GLN A 214 -0.33 19.74 16.87
CA GLN A 214 0.79 20.39 17.58
C GLN A 214 1.94 20.78 16.64
N TRP A 215 1.99 20.18 15.44
CA TRP A 215 3.09 20.35 14.48
C TRP A 215 2.63 20.89 13.12
N ALA A 216 1.35 21.23 12.98
CA ALA A 216 0.83 21.96 11.83
C ALA A 216 1.18 23.45 11.97
N PHE A 217 2.41 23.78 11.59
CA PHE A 217 2.88 25.16 11.35
C PHE A 217 3.16 25.35 9.86
#